data_AF-A0A3R7SIM2-F1
#
_entry.id   AF-A0A3R7SIM2-F1
#
_cell.length_a   1.000
_cell.length_b   1.000
_cell.length_c   1.000
_cell.angle_alpha   90.00
_cell.angle_beta   90.00
_cell.angle_gamma   90.00
#
_symmetry.space_group_name_H-M   'P 1'
#
loop_
_entity.id
_entity.type
_entity.pdbx_description
1 polymer ?
#
loop_
_entity_poly.entity_id
_entity_poly.type
_entity_poly.pdbx_seq_one_letter_code
_entity_poly.pdbx_strand_id
1 'polypeptide(L)'
;MLKKLSLPAITFIIAWLGGLSTQYTDWTWYEALNKPFFNPPNFIFGIVWPILYVLMAIVSYLNAKNIFKLYLMQILLNGLWSWLFFVFQSTAFAFLDIVILIFLNVLIIKELRINKTWVSVFFYIPYVLWICFASLLNLAIIILN
;
A
#
# COMPACT_ATOMS: atom_id res chain seq x y z
N MET A 1 -8.94 13.70 20.09
CA MET A 1 -7.83 12.79 20.45
C MET A 1 -8.04 11.40 19.89
N LEU A 2 -9.22 10.79 20.10
CA LEU A 2 -9.56 9.43 19.62
C LEU A 2 -9.23 9.17 18.13
N LYS A 3 -9.71 10.04 17.22
CA LYS A 3 -9.46 9.89 15.77
C LYS A 3 -7.97 9.93 15.39
N LYS A 4 -7.17 10.76 16.08
CA LYS A 4 -5.73 10.91 15.80
C LYS A 4 -4.94 9.64 16.11
N LEU A 5 -5.29 8.95 17.20
CA LEU A 5 -4.64 7.69 17.58
C LEU A 5 -5.19 6.48 16.82
N SER A 6 -6.46 6.54 16.38
CA SER A 6 -7.08 5.42 15.67
C SER A 6 -6.45 5.12 14.31
N LEU A 7 -6.12 6.12 13.47
CA LEU A 7 -5.59 5.85 12.13
C LEU A 7 -4.20 5.19 12.15
N PRO A 8 -3.23 5.65 12.97
CA PRO A 8 -1.95 4.96 13.13
C PRO A 8 -2.12 3.53 13.66
N ALA A 9 -2.98 3.33 14.66
CA ALA A 9 -3.24 2.00 15.20
C ALA A 9 -3.83 1.06 14.14
N ILE A 10 -4.84 1.53 13.39
CA ILE A 10 -5.41 0.79 12.26
C ILE A 10 -4.33 0.51 11.20
N THR A 11 -3.44 1.47 10.92
CA THR A 11 -2.34 1.29 9.96
C THR A 11 -1.47 0.11 10.35
N PHE A 12 -1.03 0.02 11.60
CA PHE A 12 -0.19 -1.09 12.05
C PHE A 12 -0.94 -2.42 12.15
N ILE A 13 -2.21 -2.40 12.54
CA ILE A 13 -3.07 -3.60 12.54
C ILE A 13 -3.20 -4.13 11.11
N ILE A 14 -3.50 -3.27 10.14
CA ILE A 14 -3.64 -3.66 8.75
C ILE A 14 -2.30 -4.07 8.13
N ALA A 15 -1.20 -3.39 8.47
CA ALA A 15 0.14 -3.79 8.06
C ALA A 15 0.46 -5.21 8.52
N TRP A 16 0.13 -5.55 9.78
CA TRP A 16 0.30 -6.88 10.32
C TRP A 16 -0.61 -7.91 9.61
N LEU A 17 -1.90 -7.62 9.47
CA LEU A 17 -2.86 -8.50 8.78
C LEU A 17 -2.51 -8.71 7.30
N GLY A 18 -2.04 -7.68 6.62
CA GLY A 18 -1.53 -7.77 5.25
C GLY A 18 -0.25 -8.60 5.18
N GLY A 19 0.66 -8.43 6.15
CA GLY A 19 1.88 -9.22 6.27
C GLY A 19 1.64 -10.72 6.52
N LEU A 20 0.55 -11.07 7.22
CA LEU A 20 0.16 -12.47 7.43
C LEU A 20 -0.12 -13.23 6.13
N SER A 21 -0.49 -12.54 5.03
CA SER A 21 -0.68 -13.19 3.72
C SER A 21 0.52 -14.05 3.32
N THR A 22 1.74 -13.60 3.62
CA THR A 22 3.03 -14.28 3.43
C THR A 22 3.05 -15.73 3.98
N GLN A 23 2.35 -15.99 5.09
CA GLN A 23 2.28 -17.32 5.72
C GLN A 23 1.31 -18.26 4.99
N TYR A 24 0.34 -17.70 4.27
CA TYR A 24 -0.68 -18.42 3.52
C TYR A 24 -0.38 -18.46 2.02
N THR A 25 0.66 -17.75 1.57
CA THR A 25 1.15 -17.73 0.19
C THR A 25 1.68 -19.11 -0.21
N ASP A 26 1.24 -19.60 -1.36
CA ASP A 26 1.96 -20.66 -2.07
C ASP A 26 3.20 -20.07 -2.76
N TRP A 27 4.36 -20.25 -2.15
CA TRP A 27 5.62 -19.73 -2.66
C TRP A 27 6.05 -20.40 -3.97
N THR A 28 5.62 -21.63 -4.23
CA THR A 28 5.97 -22.34 -5.47
C THR A 28 5.31 -21.67 -6.68
N TRP A 29 4.07 -21.23 -6.54
CA TRP A 29 3.38 -20.42 -7.53
C TRP A 29 4.13 -19.10 -7.77
N TYR A 30 4.43 -18.35 -6.72
CA TYR A 30 5.08 -17.04 -6.87
C TYR A 30 6.46 -17.18 -7.52
N GLU A 31 7.25 -18.18 -7.14
CA GLU A 31 8.56 -18.45 -7.72
C GLU A 31 8.47 -18.83 -9.21
N ALA A 32 7.46 -19.60 -9.60
CA ALA A 32 7.24 -20.03 -10.98
C ALA A 32 6.81 -18.90 -11.94
N LEU A 33 6.29 -17.77 -11.44
CA LEU A 33 5.89 -16.65 -12.30
C LEU A 33 7.07 -16.07 -13.10
N ASN A 34 6.83 -15.79 -14.38
CA ASN A 34 7.69 -14.94 -15.19
C ASN A 34 7.63 -13.51 -14.64
N LYS A 35 8.75 -13.03 -14.08
CA LYS A 35 8.86 -11.68 -13.49
C LYS A 35 9.65 -10.77 -14.43
N PRO A 36 9.32 -9.48 -14.52
CA PRO A 36 10.08 -8.54 -15.33
C PRO A 36 11.49 -8.33 -14.76
N PHE A 37 12.43 -7.88 -15.60
CA PHE A 37 13.83 -7.66 -15.20
C PHE A 37 14.01 -6.65 -14.05
N PHE A 38 13.02 -5.79 -13.80
CA PHE A 38 13.03 -4.80 -12.72
C PHE A 38 12.36 -5.29 -11.42
N ASN A 39 11.91 -6.55 -11.35
CA ASN A 39 11.40 -7.12 -10.11
C ASN A 39 12.52 -7.18 -9.06
N PRO A 40 12.36 -6.54 -7.89
CA PRO A 40 13.41 -6.52 -6.89
C PRO A 40 13.47 -7.86 -6.14
N PRO A 41 14.59 -8.18 -5.49
CA PRO A 41 14.67 -9.32 -4.58
C PRO A 41 13.59 -9.26 -3.49
N ASN A 42 13.03 -10.41 -3.09
CA ASN A 42 11.90 -10.50 -2.16
C ASN A 42 12.13 -9.76 -0.83
N PHE A 43 13.36 -9.77 -0.30
CA PHE A 43 13.69 -9.12 0.97
C PHE A 43 13.53 -7.59 0.92
N ILE A 44 13.60 -6.97 -0.28
CA ILE A 44 13.40 -5.52 -0.44
C ILE A 44 11.99 -5.11 -0.01
N PHE A 45 10.97 -5.91 -0.32
CA PHE A 45 9.60 -5.67 0.14
C PHE A 45 9.51 -5.65 1.68
N GLY A 46 10.23 -6.57 2.34
CA GLY A 46 10.30 -6.66 3.80
C GLY A 46 10.99 -5.46 4.48
N ILE A 47 11.81 -4.72 3.75
CA ILE A 47 12.47 -3.49 4.25
C ILE A 47 11.60 -2.26 3.96
N VAL A 48 11.09 -2.14 2.73
CA VAL A 48 10.39 -0.94 2.27
C VAL A 48 9.04 -0.78 2.98
N TRP A 49 8.24 -1.84 3.08
CA TRP A 49 6.88 -1.72 3.64
C TRP A 49 6.84 -1.24 5.10
N PRO A 50 7.65 -1.74 6.04
CA PRO A 50 7.68 -1.22 7.39
C PRO A 50 8.00 0.29 7.45
N ILE A 51 8.96 0.75 6.65
CA ILE A 51 9.32 2.17 6.57
C ILE A 51 8.13 2.99 6.06
N LEU A 52 7.46 2.53 4.99
CA LEU A 52 6.29 3.19 4.45
C LEU A 52 5.14 3.25 5.46
N TYR A 53 4.83 2.16 6.15
CA TYR A 53 3.78 2.13 7.17
C TYR A 53 4.05 3.10 8.32
N VAL A 54 5.30 3.26 8.74
CA VAL A 54 5.68 4.28 9.75
C VAL A 54 5.41 5.69 9.22
N LEU A 55 5.84 6.00 8.00
CA LEU A 55 5.61 7.32 7.39
C LEU A 55 4.11 7.61 7.21
N MET A 56 3.34 6.62 6.74
CA MET A 56 1.88 6.70 6.60
C MET A 56 1.19 6.90 7.96
N ALA A 57 1.64 6.20 9.00
CA ALA A 57 1.14 6.37 10.37
C ALA A 57 1.40 7.80 10.89
N ILE A 58 2.57 8.38 10.63
CA ILE A 58 2.87 9.78 10.97
C ILE A 58 1.93 10.73 10.24
N VAL A 59 1.78 10.57 8.92
CA VAL A 59 0.91 11.42 8.09
C VAL A 59 -0.55 11.34 8.56
N SER A 60 -1.04 10.13 8.84
CA SER A 60 -2.41 9.90 9.30
C SER A 60 -2.67 10.47 10.69
N TYR A 61 -1.71 10.38 11.62
CA TYR A 61 -1.81 11.02 12.93
C TYR A 61 -1.96 12.54 12.83
N LEU A 62 -1.10 13.18 12.03
CA LEU A 62 -1.07 14.63 11.87
C LEU A 62 -2.34 15.16 11.19
N ASN A 63 -2.88 14.42 10.22
CA ASN A 63 -3.98 14.87 9.37
C ASN A 63 -5.30 14.13 9.61
N ALA A 64 -5.44 13.42 10.73
CA ALA A 64 -6.58 12.54 10.98
C ALA A 64 -7.96 13.20 10.85
N LYS A 65 -8.07 14.52 11.01
CA LYS A 65 -9.34 15.23 10.81
C LYS A 65 -9.69 15.40 9.33
N ASN A 66 -8.69 15.58 8.48
CA ASN A 66 -8.85 15.98 7.09
C ASN A 66 -8.97 14.76 6.17
N ILE A 67 -8.18 13.72 6.44
CA ILE A 67 -8.07 12.56 5.54
C ILE A 67 -8.79 11.30 6.06
N PHE A 68 -9.50 11.35 7.19
CA PHE A 68 -9.98 10.16 7.90
C PHE A 68 -10.65 9.11 7.02
N LYS A 69 -11.69 9.51 6.28
CA LYS A 69 -12.51 8.59 5.47
C LYS A 69 -11.70 8.02 4.30
N LEU A 70 -10.98 8.89 3.58
CA LEU A 70 -10.15 8.51 2.45
C LEU A 70 -9.02 7.57 2.88
N TYR A 71 -8.33 7.91 3.97
CA TYR A 71 -7.24 7.10 4.51
C TYR A 71 -7.74 5.76 5.04
N LEU A 72 -8.92 5.70 5.68
CA LEU A 72 -9.49 4.44 6.14
C LEU A 72 -9.79 3.49 4.97
N MET A 73 -10.37 4.00 3.88
CA MET A 73 -10.58 3.18 2.67
C MET A 73 -9.24 2.76 2.05
N GLN A 74 -8.30 3.69 1.96
CA GLN A 74 -6.97 3.46 1.40
C GLN A 74 -6.22 2.37 2.18
N ILE A 75 -6.19 2.44 3.51
CA ILE A 75 -5.43 1.47 4.30
C ILE A 75 -6.06 0.07 4.23
N LEU A 76 -7.39 -0.04 4.21
CA LEU A 76 -8.09 -1.32 4.05
C LEU A 76 -7.76 -2.00 2.72
N LEU A 77 -7.81 -1.25 1.61
CA LEU A 77 -7.41 -1.76 0.29
C LEU A 77 -5.92 -2.12 0.26
N ASN A 78 -5.07 -1.32 0.91
CA ASN A 78 -3.64 -1.61 0.98
C ASN A 78 -3.34 -2.94 1.68
N GLY A 79 -4.07 -3.28 2.74
CA GLY A 79 -3.98 -4.60 3.35
C GLY A 79 -4.56 -5.71 2.47
N LEU A 80 -5.70 -5.45 1.81
CA LEU A 80 -6.39 -6.40 0.93
C LEU A 80 -5.52 -6.81 -0.27
N TRP A 81 -4.71 -5.90 -0.82
CA TRP A 81 -3.86 -6.16 -1.98
C TRP A 81 -2.99 -7.42 -1.82
N SER A 82 -2.34 -7.58 -0.66
CA SER A 82 -1.46 -8.73 -0.42
C SER A 82 -2.21 -10.06 -0.44
N TRP A 83 -3.46 -10.06 0.03
CA TRP A 83 -4.32 -11.25 -0.01
C TRP A 83 -4.76 -11.58 -1.43
N LEU A 84 -5.20 -10.57 -2.20
CA LEU A 84 -5.59 -10.74 -3.60
C LEU A 84 -4.43 -11.29 -4.44
N PHE A 85 -3.23 -10.72 -4.25
CA PHE A 85 -2.07 -11.07 -5.04
C PHE A 85 -1.48 -12.41 -4.63
N PHE A 86 -1.14 -12.60 -3.35
CA PHE A 86 -0.34 -13.75 -2.92
C PHE A 86 -1.16 -14.98 -2.50
N VAL A 87 -2.32 -14.77 -1.87
CA VAL A 87 -3.13 -15.89 -1.35
C VAL A 87 -4.13 -16.36 -2.40
N PHE A 88 -4.89 -15.42 -2.97
CA PHE A 88 -5.90 -15.74 -3.99
C PHE A 88 -5.31 -15.86 -5.39
N GLN A 89 -4.03 -15.54 -5.58
CA GLN A 89 -3.31 -15.60 -6.85
C GLN A 89 -4.03 -14.85 -7.99
N SER A 90 -4.88 -13.88 -7.65
CA SER A 90 -5.70 -13.15 -8.59
C SER A 90 -5.04 -11.83 -8.95
N THR A 91 -4.04 -11.92 -9.82
CA THR A 91 -3.20 -10.80 -10.25
C THR A 91 -4.02 -9.66 -10.86
N ALA A 92 -5.11 -9.96 -11.59
CA ALA A 92 -6.01 -8.99 -12.18
C ALA A 92 -6.83 -8.21 -11.13
N PHE A 93 -7.37 -8.87 -10.11
CA PHE A 93 -8.09 -8.18 -9.02
C PHE A 93 -7.12 -7.38 -8.14
N ALA A 94 -5.92 -7.90 -7.89
CA ALA A 94 -4.85 -7.14 -7.22
C ALA A 94 -4.46 -5.88 -8.02
N PHE A 95 -4.45 -5.96 -9.36
CA PHE A 95 -4.19 -4.80 -10.20
C PHE A 95 -5.33 -3.76 -10.15
N LEU A 96 -6.59 -4.21 -10.16
CA LEU A 96 -7.72 -3.31 -9.99
C LEU A 96 -7.67 -2.61 -8.62
N ASP A 97 -7.36 -3.34 -7.55
CA ASP A 97 -7.17 -2.80 -6.21
C ASP A 97 -6.10 -1.71 -6.18
N ILE A 98 -4.92 -1.96 -6.76
CA ILE A 98 -3.83 -0.96 -6.71
C ILE A 98 -4.12 0.28 -7.57
N VAL A 99 -4.89 0.15 -8.64
CA VAL A 99 -5.38 1.31 -9.42
C VAL A 99 -6.32 2.17 -8.56
N ILE A 100 -7.23 1.54 -7.80
CA ILE A 100 -8.11 2.25 -6.87
C ILE A 100 -7.28 2.91 -5.75
N LEU A 101 -6.25 2.21 -5.23
CA LEU A 101 -5.32 2.77 -4.25
C LEU A 101 -4.63 4.03 -4.79
N ILE A 102 -4.11 4.01 -6.01
CA ILE A 102 -3.48 5.19 -6.62
C ILE A 102 -4.47 6.36 -6.67
N PHE A 103 -5.71 6.11 -7.10
CA PHE A 103 -6.75 7.14 -7.11
C PHE A 103 -7.02 7.73 -5.72
N LEU A 104 -7.21 6.90 -4.69
CA LEU A 104 -7.41 7.36 -3.31
C LEU A 104 -6.21 8.17 -2.80
N ASN A 105 -4.99 7.75 -3.15
CA ASN A 105 -3.76 8.44 -2.76
C ASN A 105 -3.62 9.82 -3.41
N VAL A 106 -4.06 9.99 -4.66
CA VAL A 106 -4.14 11.30 -5.31
C VAL A 106 -5.13 12.21 -4.56
N LEU A 107 -6.27 11.69 -4.13
CA LEU A 107 -7.23 12.45 -3.32
C LEU A 107 -6.66 12.85 -1.96
N ILE A 108 -5.93 11.94 -1.30
CA ILE A 108 -5.25 12.22 -0.03
C ILE A 108 -4.20 13.33 -0.22
N ILE A 109 -3.35 13.25 -1.25
CA ILE A 109 -2.36 14.30 -1.55
C ILE A 109 -3.07 15.65 -1.80
N LYS A 110 -4.17 15.65 -2.57
CA LYS A 110 -4.96 16.86 -2.82
C LYS A 110 -5.44 17.48 -1.51
N GLU A 111 -5.98 16.67 -0.61
CA GLU A 111 -6.45 17.11 0.71
C GLU A 111 -5.31 17.68 1.57
N LEU A 112 -4.15 17.00 1.61
CA LEU A 112 -2.97 17.49 2.33
C LEU A 112 -2.48 18.84 1.79
N ARG A 113 -2.49 19.03 0.47
CA ARG A 113 -2.12 20.30 -0.18
C ARG A 113 -3.10 21.43 0.11
N ILE A 114 -4.41 21.16 0.07
CA ILE A 114 -5.46 22.15 0.40
C ILE A 114 -5.28 22.66 1.84
N ASN A 115 -4.97 21.76 2.77
CA ASN A 115 -4.72 22.09 4.16
C ASN A 115 -3.31 22.64 4.43
N LYS A 116 -2.49 22.85 3.38
CA LYS A 116 -1.12 23.39 3.45
C LYS A 116 -0.18 22.58 4.35
N THR A 117 -0.40 21.27 4.50
CA THR A 117 0.44 20.39 5.33
C THR A 117 1.60 19.79 4.53
N TRP A 118 2.50 20.65 4.06
CA TRP A 118 3.61 20.27 3.15
C TRP A 118 4.55 19.21 3.71
N VAL A 119 4.80 19.21 5.03
CA VAL A 119 5.59 18.15 5.69
C VAL A 119 4.93 16.79 5.52
N SER A 120 3.60 16.72 5.64
CA SER A 120 2.85 15.48 5.44
C SER A 120 2.84 15.05 3.98
N VAL A 121 2.77 15.99 3.03
CA VAL A 121 2.93 15.68 1.59
C VAL A 121 4.30 15.05 1.36
N PHE A 122 5.38 15.65 1.87
CA PHE A 122 6.74 15.15 1.72
C PHE A 122 6.90 13.72 2.25
N PHE A 123 6.41 13.43 3.46
CA PHE A 123 6.45 12.07 4.03
C PHE A 123 5.55 11.06 3.31
N TYR A 124 4.53 11.52 2.58
CA TYR A 124 3.63 10.62 1.86
C TYR A 124 4.13 10.27 0.44
N ILE A 125 5.01 11.10 -0.15
CA ILE A 125 5.58 10.87 -1.49
C ILE A 125 6.24 9.48 -1.63
N PRO A 126 7.08 9.00 -0.69
CA PRO A 126 7.69 7.67 -0.80
C PRO A 126 6.66 6.54 -0.98
N TYR A 127 5.53 6.62 -0.26
CA TYR A 127 4.46 5.64 -0.38
C TYR A 127 3.81 5.69 -1.77
N VAL A 128 3.49 6.89 -2.26
CA VAL A 128 2.85 7.07 -3.57
C VAL A 128 3.76 6.61 -4.72
N LEU A 129 5.06 6.88 -4.64
CA LEU A 129 6.02 6.37 -5.62
C LEU A 129 6.09 4.84 -5.60
N TRP A 130 6.08 4.24 -4.41
CA TRP A 130 6.14 2.80 -4.25
C TRP A 130 4.90 2.09 -4.83
N ILE A 131 3.69 2.60 -4.60
CA ILE A 131 2.47 1.98 -5.17
C ILE A 131 2.39 2.14 -6.70
N CYS A 132 2.96 3.22 -7.27
CA CYS A 132 3.10 3.35 -8.72
C CYS A 132 4.11 2.34 -9.29
N PHE A 133 5.20 2.08 -8.58
CA PHE A 133 6.14 1.02 -8.94
C PHE A 133 5.48 -0.37 -8.83
N ALA A 134 4.79 -0.64 -7.73
CA ALA A 134 4.10 -1.90 -7.50
C ALA A 134 2.96 -2.13 -8.52
N SER A 135 2.28 -1.09 -8.98
CA SER A 135 1.25 -1.23 -10.03
C SER A 135 1.86 -1.59 -11.38
N LEU A 136 3.00 -0.98 -11.74
CA LEU A 136 3.77 -1.35 -12.92
C LEU A 136 4.26 -2.81 -12.84
N LEU A 137 4.76 -3.22 -11.67
CA LEU A 137 5.19 -4.59 -11.42
C LEU A 137 4.03 -5.59 -11.56
N ASN A 138 2.88 -5.30 -10.94
CA ASN A 138 1.70 -6.15 -11.01
C ASN A 138 1.18 -6.26 -12.45
N LEU A 139 1.16 -5.16 -13.21
CA LEU A 139 0.76 -5.16 -14.61
C LEU A 139 1.72 -5.99 -15.47
N ALA A 140 3.03 -5.83 -15.25
CA ALA A 140 4.03 -6.62 -15.97
C ALA A 140 3.87 -8.12 -15.70
N ILE A 141 3.57 -8.52 -14.45
CA ILE A 141 3.29 -9.91 -14.10
C ILE A 141 2.05 -10.44 -14.85
N ILE A 142 0.99 -9.63 -14.98
CA ILE A 142 -0.20 -10.00 -15.78
C ILE A 142 0.14 -10.17 -17.27
N ILE A 143 1.02 -9.33 -17.83
CA ILE A 143 1.37 -9.39 -19.25
C ILE A 143 2.26 -10.59 -19.56
N LEU A 144 3.08 -11.03 -18.61
CA LEU A 144 4.08 -12.09 -18.79
C LEU A 144 3.57 -13.51 -18.46
N ASN A 145 2.34 -13.65 -17.94
CA ASN A 145 1.76 -14.93 -17.49
C ASN A 145 0.27 -15.00 -17.84
#